data_AF-A0A2T1FG47-F1
#
_entry.id   AF-A0A2T1FG47-F1
#
_cell.length_a   1.000
_cell.length_b   1.000
_cell.length_c   1.000
_cell.angle_alpha   90.00
_cell.angle_beta   90.00
_cell.angle_gamma   90.00
#
_symmetry.space_group_name_H-M   'P 1'
#
loop_
_entity.id
_entity.type
_entity.pdbx_description
1 polymer ?
#
loop_
_entity_poly.entity_id
_entity_poly.type
_entity_poly.pdbx_seq_one_letter_code
_entity_poly.pdbx_strand_id
1 'polypeptide(L)'
;MKVKFGNYVAPVSICAGLTIVAVASLPAILNRPTSKDSIDRTAVTTDTQRLCSSLQATKPVARTELFFGASKPNGTEVNNAEFQRFLDREVTPRFPDGFTLIAANGQFKNDRGAILKERSNLLILLHPVATTDNQKIEQIRKAYITTFQQQSVLRTDQLSCASF
;
A
#
# COMPACT_ATOMS: atom_id res chain seq x y z
N MET A 1 -13.30 -4.44 2.73
CA MET A 1 -12.62 -4.66 4.03
C MET A 1 -12.17 -3.31 4.58
N LYS A 2 -12.69 -2.88 5.74
CA LYS A 2 -12.30 -1.61 6.37
C LYS A 2 -11.44 -1.90 7.58
N VAL A 3 -10.16 -1.53 7.50
CA VAL A 3 -9.21 -1.66 8.62
C VAL A 3 -8.77 -0.26 9.00
N LYS A 4 -8.93 0.12 10.26
CA LYS A 4 -8.29 1.30 10.83
C LYS A 4 -6.90 0.88 11.30
N PHE A 5 -5.87 1.35 10.63
CA PHE A 5 -4.55 1.39 11.22
C PHE A 5 -4.60 2.45 12.33
N GLY A 6 -4.30 2.07 13.58
CA GLY A 6 -4.16 3.04 14.66
C GLY A 6 -3.19 4.13 14.23
N ASN A 7 -3.52 5.40 14.53
CA ASN A 7 -2.83 6.60 14.04
C ASN A 7 -1.29 6.48 14.09
N TYR A 8 -0.66 6.01 13.00
CA TYR A 8 0.78 6.08 12.83
C TYR A 8 1.07 7.22 11.86
N VAL A 9 1.15 8.42 12.42
CA VAL A 9 1.62 9.60 11.71
C VAL A 9 3.15 9.53 11.73
N ALA A 10 3.77 9.27 10.59
CA ALA A 10 5.22 9.36 10.49
C ALA A 10 5.64 10.83 10.78
N PRO A 11 6.58 11.09 11.71
CA PRO A 11 7.00 12.45 11.98
C PRO A 11 7.76 13.00 10.77
N VAL A 12 7.22 14.04 10.15
CA VAL A 12 7.94 14.87 9.18
C VAL A 12 9.00 15.64 9.97
N SER A 13 10.26 15.22 9.89
CA SER A 13 11.38 15.98 10.48
C SER A 13 11.69 17.17 9.57
N ILE A 14 11.38 18.38 10.04
CA ILE A 14 11.85 19.63 9.45
C ILE A 14 13.23 19.91 10.07
N CYS A 15 14.30 19.74 9.31
CA CYS A 15 15.63 20.21 9.69
C CYS A 15 15.73 21.71 9.42
N ALA A 16 15.91 22.50 10.47
CA ALA A 16 16.25 23.91 10.37
C ALA A 16 17.61 24.16 11.04
N GLY A 17 18.50 24.84 10.31
CA GLY A 17 19.39 25.86 10.87
C GLY A 17 20.71 25.40 11.48
N LEU A 18 21.78 25.72 10.76
CA LEU A 18 23.20 25.68 11.13
C LEU A 18 23.56 26.79 12.15
N THR A 19 24.43 26.51 13.12
CA THR A 19 25.54 27.42 13.52
C THR A 19 26.60 26.65 14.33
N ILE A 20 27.86 26.98 14.04
CA ILE A 20 29.12 26.36 14.49
C ILE A 20 29.63 27.08 15.76
N VAL A 21 30.37 26.38 16.65
CA VAL A 21 31.73 26.72 17.17
C VAL A 21 32.09 25.96 18.47
N ALA A 22 33.36 25.49 18.49
CA ALA A 22 34.29 25.22 19.61
C ALA A 22 34.38 23.83 20.28
N VAL A 23 35.63 23.53 20.63
CA VAL A 23 36.32 22.25 20.85
C VAL A 23 36.55 21.99 22.35
N ALA A 24 36.37 20.75 22.82
CA ALA A 24 37.07 20.21 23.98
C ALA A 24 37.06 18.67 23.96
N SER A 25 38.23 18.07 24.15
CA SER A 25 38.50 16.63 24.13
C SER A 25 38.32 15.98 25.51
N LEU A 26 37.56 14.87 25.59
CA LEU A 26 37.54 13.87 26.67
C LEU A 26 37.13 12.48 26.07
N PRO A 27 37.54 11.36 26.69
CA PRO A 27 37.52 10.04 26.07
C PRO A 27 36.13 9.39 26.05
N ALA A 28 35.98 8.46 25.11
CA ALA A 28 34.78 7.74 24.74
C ALA A 28 33.92 7.24 25.91
N ILE A 29 32.74 7.83 26.08
CA ILE A 29 31.60 7.22 26.77
C ILE A 29 30.56 6.84 25.71
N LEU A 30 30.13 5.58 25.78
CA LEU A 30 28.98 4.94 25.13
C LEU A 30 28.76 5.22 23.63
N ASN A 31 29.06 4.22 22.79
CA ASN A 31 28.25 4.01 21.60
C ASN A 31 27.41 2.73 21.80
N ARG A 32 26.30 2.88 22.52
CA ARG A 32 25.18 1.93 22.47
C ARG A 32 24.50 2.19 21.13
N PRO A 33 24.51 1.27 20.15
CA PRO A 33 23.80 1.51 18.91
C PRO A 33 22.31 1.53 19.23
N THR A 34 21.73 2.72 19.36
CA THR A 34 20.29 2.92 19.23
C THR A 34 19.96 2.92 17.74
N SER A 35 20.16 1.76 17.11
CA SER A 35 19.63 1.48 15.79
C SER A 35 18.12 1.39 15.92
N LYS A 36 17.45 2.54 15.85
CA LYS A 36 16.07 2.59 15.38
C LYS A 36 16.08 1.95 13.99
N ASP A 37 15.41 0.81 13.87
CA ASP A 37 15.12 0.09 12.63
C ASP A 37 14.70 1.04 11.51
N SER A 38 15.69 1.55 10.80
CA SER A 38 15.51 2.15 9.49
C SER A 38 15.91 1.02 8.55
N ILE A 39 14.91 0.22 8.16
CA ILE A 39 15.09 -0.76 7.09
C ILE A 39 15.66 0.02 5.90
N ASP A 40 16.93 -0.22 5.59
CA ASP A 40 17.55 0.35 4.40
C ASP A 40 16.82 -0.24 3.19
N ARG A 41 15.96 0.56 2.58
CA ARG A 41 15.18 0.18 1.40
C ARG A 41 16.09 -0.33 0.28
N THR A 42 17.33 0.13 0.24
CA THR A 42 18.35 -0.27 -0.73
C THR A 42 18.83 -1.71 -0.51
N ALA A 43 18.97 -2.13 0.75
CA ALA A 43 19.34 -3.49 1.10
C ALA A 43 18.22 -4.50 0.74
N VAL A 44 16.95 -4.15 1.03
CA VAL A 44 15.79 -5.01 0.74
C VAL A 44 15.56 -5.19 -0.77
N THR A 45 15.72 -4.13 -1.57
CA THR A 45 15.61 -4.23 -3.03
C THR A 45 16.72 -5.06 -3.65
N THR A 46 17.94 -4.97 -3.10
CA THR A 46 19.10 -5.74 -3.58
C THR A 46 18.93 -7.23 -3.31
N ASP A 47 18.43 -7.59 -2.13
CA ASP A 47 18.19 -8.99 -1.77
C ASP A 47 17.08 -9.61 -2.63
N THR A 48 15.99 -8.86 -2.83
CA THR A 48 14.89 -9.27 -3.73
C THR A 48 15.38 -9.46 -5.17
N GLN A 49 16.22 -8.55 -5.68
CA GLN A 49 16.79 -8.68 -7.03
C GLN A 49 17.60 -9.97 -7.17
N ARG A 50 18.42 -10.32 -6.17
CA ARG A 50 19.19 -11.56 -6.18
C ARG A 50 18.30 -12.80 -6.09
N LEU A 51 17.29 -12.77 -5.21
CA LEU A 51 16.31 -13.85 -5.08
C LEU A 51 15.56 -14.10 -6.39
N CYS A 52 15.09 -13.06 -7.07
CA CYS A 52 14.43 -13.24 -8.36
C CYS A 52 15.40 -13.66 -9.47
N SER A 53 16.65 -13.23 -9.42
CA SER A 53 17.67 -13.65 -10.39
C SER A 53 18.07 -15.11 -10.25
N SER A 54 17.88 -15.74 -9.08
CA SER A 54 18.14 -17.18 -8.88
C SER A 54 16.97 -18.07 -9.32
N LEU A 55 15.77 -17.49 -9.50
CA LEU A 55 14.62 -18.17 -10.09
C LEU A 55 14.66 -18.03 -11.62
N GLN A 56 14.59 -19.17 -12.33
CA GLN A 56 14.73 -19.18 -13.79
C GLN A 56 13.67 -18.29 -14.48
N ALA A 57 14.15 -17.37 -15.33
CA ALA A 57 13.33 -16.49 -16.17
C ALA A 57 12.31 -15.61 -15.43
N THR A 58 12.55 -15.27 -14.16
CA THR A 58 11.69 -14.33 -13.41
C THR A 58 12.32 -12.94 -13.28
N LYS A 59 11.49 -11.92 -13.04
CA LYS A 59 11.88 -10.55 -12.73
C LYS A 59 11.21 -10.09 -11.44
N PRO A 60 11.84 -9.19 -10.66
CA PRO A 60 11.19 -8.62 -9.49
C PRO A 60 10.01 -7.74 -9.91
N VAL A 61 8.92 -7.86 -9.18
CA VAL A 61 7.70 -7.07 -9.33
C VAL A 61 7.16 -6.69 -7.96
N ALA A 62 6.41 -5.60 -7.91
CA ALA A 62 5.52 -5.31 -6.79
C ALA A 62 4.18 -6.00 -7.04
N ARG A 63 3.73 -6.79 -6.06
CA ARG A 63 2.37 -7.28 -5.95
C ARG A 63 1.60 -6.38 -5.02
N THR A 64 0.63 -5.64 -5.55
CA THR A 64 -0.28 -4.82 -4.75
C THR A 64 -1.67 -5.42 -4.78
N GLU A 65 -2.28 -5.55 -3.62
CA GLU A 65 -3.65 -6.00 -3.46
C GLU A 65 -4.54 -4.88 -2.92
N LEU A 66 -5.69 -4.65 -3.56
CA LEU A 66 -6.67 -3.65 -3.14
C LEU A 66 -7.99 -4.33 -2.82
N PHE A 67 -8.51 -4.08 -1.61
CA PHE A 67 -9.75 -4.69 -1.12
C PHE A 67 -10.87 -3.66 -1.10
N PHE A 68 -11.75 -3.73 -2.09
CA PHE A 68 -12.87 -2.83 -2.28
C PHE A 68 -14.11 -3.37 -1.56
N GLY A 69 -14.49 -2.76 -0.44
CA GLY A 69 -15.77 -3.06 0.23
C GLY A 69 -16.95 -2.57 -0.61
N ALA A 70 -18.04 -3.32 -0.64
CA ALA A 70 -19.22 -3.00 -1.44
C ALA A 70 -20.28 -2.20 -0.68
N SER A 71 -20.31 -2.22 0.66
CA SER A 71 -21.39 -1.57 1.43
C SER A 71 -21.31 -0.04 1.37
N LYS A 72 -22.38 0.62 0.93
CA LYS A 72 -22.53 2.08 0.89
C LYS A 72 -23.25 2.61 2.16
N PRO A 73 -23.03 3.89 2.55
CA PRO A 73 -23.67 4.47 3.74
C PRO A 73 -25.20 4.46 3.71
N ASN A 74 -25.81 4.49 2.52
CA ASN A 74 -27.25 4.45 2.33
C ASN A 74 -27.87 3.04 2.45
N GLY A 75 -27.09 2.04 2.88
CA GLY A 75 -27.56 0.66 3.04
C GLY A 75 -27.57 -0.18 1.75
N THR A 76 -27.27 0.42 0.59
CA THR A 76 -27.12 -0.31 -0.68
C THR A 76 -25.69 -0.82 -0.86
N GLU A 77 -25.46 -1.66 -1.87
CA GLU A 77 -24.12 -2.11 -2.25
C GLU A 77 -23.67 -1.58 -3.61
N VAL A 78 -22.36 -1.47 -3.81
CA VAL A 78 -21.72 -1.22 -5.12
C VAL A 78 -21.93 -2.44 -6.00
N ASN A 79 -22.90 -2.41 -6.90
CA ASN A 79 -23.22 -3.56 -7.74
C ASN A 79 -22.15 -3.82 -8.83
N ASN A 80 -22.26 -4.95 -9.54
CA ASN A 80 -21.26 -5.34 -10.53
C ASN A 80 -21.10 -4.31 -11.67
N ALA A 81 -22.19 -3.68 -12.12
CA ALA A 81 -22.14 -2.68 -13.18
C ALA A 81 -21.50 -1.36 -12.70
N GLU A 82 -21.77 -0.94 -11.46
CA GLU A 82 -21.09 0.20 -10.83
C GLU A 82 -19.60 -0.07 -10.68
N PHE A 83 -19.23 -1.26 -10.21
CA PHE A 83 -17.84 -1.64 -10.04
C PHE A 83 -17.11 -1.73 -11.38
N GLN A 84 -17.71 -2.34 -12.40
CA GLN A 84 -17.12 -2.40 -13.74
C GLN A 84 -16.85 -1.01 -14.32
N ARG A 85 -17.81 -0.08 -14.22
CA ARG A 85 -17.60 1.31 -14.64
C ARG A 85 -16.47 2.00 -13.89
N PHE A 86 -16.30 1.70 -12.60
CA PHE A 86 -15.17 2.20 -11.83
C PHE A 86 -13.84 1.65 -12.36
N LEU A 87 -13.77 0.36 -12.67
CA LEU A 87 -12.56 -0.24 -13.26
C LEU A 87 -12.21 0.42 -14.59
N ASP A 88 -13.18 0.55 -15.49
CA ASP A 88 -12.98 1.10 -16.83
C ASP A 88 -12.49 2.56 -16.79
N ARG A 89 -12.96 3.34 -15.81
CA ARG A 89 -12.61 4.77 -15.66
C ARG A 89 -11.33 5.00 -14.88
N GLU A 90 -11.11 4.23 -13.82
CA GLU A 90 -10.08 4.55 -12.83
C GLU A 90 -8.91 3.59 -12.83
N VAL A 91 -9.14 2.30 -13.08
CA VAL A 91 -8.10 1.28 -12.99
C VAL A 91 -7.46 1.04 -14.34
N THR A 92 -8.24 0.66 -15.35
CA THR A 92 -7.73 0.26 -16.68
C THR A 92 -6.85 1.33 -17.32
N PRO A 93 -7.19 2.64 -17.29
CA PRO A 93 -6.32 3.66 -17.87
C PRO A 93 -4.98 3.85 -17.14
N ARG A 94 -4.90 3.45 -15.86
CA ARG A 94 -3.68 3.55 -15.04
C ARG A 94 -2.81 2.29 -15.10
N PHE A 95 -3.44 1.13 -15.31
CA PHE A 95 -2.82 -0.18 -15.42
C PHE A 95 -3.33 -0.90 -16.68
N PRO A 96 -2.94 -0.42 -17.88
CA PRO A 96 -3.42 -0.96 -19.15
C PRO A 96 -2.90 -2.38 -19.44
N ASP A 97 -1.78 -2.77 -18.83
CA ASP A 97 -1.20 -4.11 -18.96
C ASP A 97 -2.04 -5.19 -18.25
N GLY A 98 -3.00 -4.78 -17.41
CA GLY A 98 -4.00 -5.65 -16.82
C GLY A 98 -3.92 -5.80 -15.30
N PHE A 99 -4.91 -6.49 -14.76
CA PHE A 99 -5.08 -6.81 -13.35
C PHE A 99 -6.01 -8.00 -13.19
N THR A 100 -5.95 -8.65 -12.03
CA THR A 100 -6.84 -9.78 -11.71
C THR A 100 -7.89 -9.34 -10.69
N LEU A 101 -9.14 -9.79 -10.87
CA LEU A 101 -10.22 -9.59 -9.91
C LEU A 101 -10.62 -10.91 -9.26
N ILE A 102 -10.87 -10.86 -7.95
CA ILE A 102 -11.39 -11.96 -7.17
C ILE A 102 -12.62 -11.47 -6.40
N ALA A 103 -13.74 -12.18 -6.55
CA ALA A 103 -14.92 -11.97 -5.72
C ALA A 103 -14.64 -12.47 -4.30
N ALA A 104 -14.88 -11.63 -3.30
CA ALA A 104 -14.57 -11.92 -1.92
C ALA A 104 -15.73 -11.55 -0.99
N ASN A 105 -15.70 -12.09 0.23
CA ASN A 105 -16.55 -11.66 1.33
C ASN A 105 -15.66 -11.33 2.52
N GLY A 106 -15.88 -10.18 3.12
CA GLY A 106 -15.12 -9.69 4.26
C GLY A 106 -15.99 -9.53 5.49
N GLN A 107 -15.35 -9.53 6.65
CA GLN A 107 -15.95 -9.12 7.90
C GLN A 107 -15.03 -8.11 8.59
N PHE A 108 -15.59 -7.03 9.12
CA PHE A 108 -14.81 -6.03 9.83
C PHE A 108 -15.59 -5.46 11.01
N LYS A 109 -14.86 -4.97 12.01
CA LYS A 109 -15.42 -4.29 13.16
C LYS A 109 -15.57 -2.81 12.84
N ASN A 110 -16.79 -2.27 12.90
CA ASN A 110 -17.03 -0.85 12.71
C ASN A 110 -16.68 -0.03 13.98
N ASP A 111 -16.79 1.29 13.87
CA ASP A 111 -16.47 2.23 14.96
C ASP A 111 -17.38 2.09 16.19
N ARG A 112 -18.53 1.45 16.04
CA ARG A 112 -19.47 1.15 17.13
C ARG A 112 -19.22 -0.23 17.74
N GLY A 113 -18.17 -0.92 17.30
CA GLY A 113 -17.78 -2.24 17.78
C GLY A 113 -18.57 -3.42 17.19
N ALA A 114 -19.49 -3.18 16.26
CA ALA A 114 -20.26 -4.23 15.61
C ALA A 114 -19.45 -4.89 14.47
N ILE A 115 -19.53 -6.22 14.36
CA ILE A 115 -18.98 -6.96 13.22
C ILE A 115 -19.96 -6.87 12.06
N LEU A 116 -19.52 -6.27 10.97
CA LEU A 116 -20.27 -6.15 9.73
C LEU A 116 -19.72 -7.14 8.71
N LYS A 117 -20.62 -7.81 7.99
CA LYS A 117 -20.29 -8.64 6.84
C LYS A 117 -20.52 -7.82 5.58
N GLU A 118 -19.58 -7.83 4.66
CA GLU A 118 -19.71 -7.11 3.40
C GLU A 118 -19.16 -7.96 2.24
N ARG A 119 -19.86 -7.92 1.10
CA ARG A 119 -19.26 -8.34 -0.16
C ARG A 119 -18.07 -7.43 -0.46
N SER A 120 -17.03 -7.98 -1.06
CA SER A 120 -15.83 -7.26 -1.45
C SER A 120 -15.34 -7.71 -2.82
N ASN A 121 -14.60 -6.84 -3.50
CA ASN A 121 -13.79 -7.20 -4.66
C ASN A 121 -12.32 -7.03 -4.30
N LEU A 122 -11.52 -8.07 -4.52
CA LEU A 122 -10.08 -8.02 -4.41
C LEU A 122 -9.50 -7.80 -5.81
N LEU A 123 -8.68 -6.77 -5.95
CA LEU A 123 -7.94 -6.48 -7.17
C LEU A 123 -6.46 -6.72 -6.91
N ILE A 124 -5.82 -7.52 -7.76
CA ILE A 124 -4.39 -7.85 -7.69
C ILE A 124 -3.68 -7.20 -8.88
N LEU A 125 -2.66 -6.41 -8.58
CA LEU A 125 -1.74 -5.80 -9.52
C LEU A 125 -0.37 -6.44 -9.41
N LEU A 126 0.22 -6.79 -10.54
CA LEU A 126 1.65 -7.06 -10.66
C LEU A 126 2.25 -5.95 -11.52
N HIS A 127 3.16 -5.16 -10.96
CA HIS A 127 3.72 -3.99 -11.65
C HIS A 127 5.21 -3.80 -11.32
N PRO A 128 5.95 -3.01 -12.11
CA PRO A 128 7.33 -2.67 -11.81
C PRO A 128 7.47 -2.02 -10.43
N VAL A 129 8.62 -2.23 -9.77
CA VAL A 129 8.93 -1.57 -8.50
C VAL A 129 9.30 -0.10 -8.77
N ALA A 130 8.27 0.75 -8.91
CA ALA A 130 8.42 2.16 -9.26
C ALA A 130 7.54 3.09 -8.39
N THR A 131 8.04 4.29 -8.10
CA THR A 131 7.31 5.30 -7.30
C THR A 131 6.06 5.85 -8.00
N THR A 132 6.08 5.90 -9.34
CA THR A 132 4.94 6.36 -10.15
C THR A 132 3.72 5.46 -10.00
N ASP A 133 3.91 4.15 -9.84
CA ASP A 133 2.79 3.21 -9.72
C ASP A 133 2.12 3.33 -8.35
N ASN A 134 2.88 3.66 -7.30
CA ASN A 134 2.31 4.00 -5.99
C ASN A 134 1.34 5.18 -6.08
N GLN A 135 1.67 6.22 -6.84
CA GLN A 135 0.79 7.37 -7.01
C GLN A 135 -0.50 6.99 -7.75
N LYS A 136 -0.41 6.16 -8.80
CA LYS A 136 -1.59 5.64 -9.52
C LYS A 136 -2.51 4.84 -8.60
N ILE A 137 -1.94 3.97 -7.77
CA ILE A 137 -2.69 3.16 -6.79
C ILE A 137 -3.42 4.06 -5.79
N GLU A 138 -2.76 5.08 -5.24
CA GLU A 138 -3.42 6.00 -4.30
C GLU A 138 -4.52 6.83 -4.98
N GLN A 139 -4.37 7.19 -6.25
CA GLN A 139 -5.44 7.82 -7.02
C GLN A 139 -6.66 6.89 -7.17
N ILE A 140 -6.46 5.61 -7.47
CA ILE A 140 -7.54 4.60 -7.55
C ILE A 140 -8.27 4.50 -6.21
N ARG A 141 -7.53 4.39 -5.11
CA ARG A 141 -8.11 4.30 -3.75
C ARG A 141 -8.93 5.54 -3.42
N LYS A 142 -8.39 6.73 -3.68
CA LYS A 142 -9.08 8.01 -3.46
C LYS A 142 -10.34 8.13 -4.31
N ALA A 143 -10.27 7.72 -5.58
CA ALA A 143 -11.43 7.74 -6.49
C ALA A 143 -12.55 6.82 -5.99
N TYR A 144 -12.23 5.60 -5.53
CA TYR A 144 -13.23 4.68 -4.98
C TYR A 144 -13.87 5.22 -3.70
N ILE A 145 -13.03 5.74 -2.78
CA ILE A 145 -13.47 6.38 -1.53
C ILE A 145 -14.45 7.51 -1.81
N THR A 146 -14.11 8.38 -2.77
CA THR A 146 -14.93 9.54 -3.12
C THR A 146 -16.23 9.11 -3.81
N THR A 147 -16.15 8.22 -4.78
CA THR A 147 -17.30 7.80 -5.61
C THR A 147 -18.35 7.04 -4.82
N PHE A 148 -17.92 6.14 -3.92
CA PHE A 148 -18.81 5.24 -3.20
C PHE A 148 -18.90 5.54 -1.69
N GLN A 149 -18.34 6.67 -1.26
CA GLN A 149 -18.34 7.13 0.14
C GLN A 149 -17.80 6.07 1.10
N GLN A 150 -16.71 5.41 0.71
CA GLN A 150 -16.06 4.40 1.54
C GLN A 150 -15.17 5.04 2.59
N GLN A 151 -15.01 4.38 3.74
CA GLN A 151 -14.07 4.85 4.76
C GLN A 151 -12.62 4.62 4.33
N SER A 152 -12.36 3.51 3.65
CA SER A 152 -11.03 3.15 3.16
C SER A 152 -11.13 2.07 2.08
N VAL A 153 -10.03 1.91 1.34
CA VAL A 153 -9.71 0.73 0.56
C VAL A 153 -8.45 0.15 1.19
N LEU A 154 -8.50 -1.07 1.71
CA LEU A 154 -7.31 -1.72 2.26
C LEU A 154 -6.33 -2.00 1.11
N ARG A 155 -5.04 -1.77 1.38
CA ARG A 155 -3.93 -2.03 0.48
C ARG A 155 -2.92 -2.91 1.20
N THR A 156 -2.39 -3.92 0.52
CA THR A 156 -1.18 -4.63 0.93
C THR A 156 -0.18 -4.61 -0.23
N ASP A 157 1.10 -4.58 0.09
CA ASP A 157 2.19 -4.56 -0.89
C ASP A 157 3.20 -5.65 -0.53
N GLN A 158 3.64 -6.38 -1.53
CA GLN A 158 4.64 -7.43 -1.39
C GLN A 158 5.60 -7.39 -2.58
N LEU A 159 6.90 -7.56 -2.33
CA LEU A 159 7.86 -7.85 -3.38
C LEU A 159 7.77 -9.32 -3.79
N SER A 160 7.69 -9.57 -5.09
CA SER A 160 7.55 -10.92 -5.67
C SER A 160 8.44 -11.07 -6.90
N CYS A 161 8.59 -12.31 -7.36
CA CYS A 161 9.23 -12.62 -8.63
C CYS A 161 8.16 -13.15 -9.59
N ALA A 162 8.13 -12.67 -10.83
CA ALA A 162 7.15 -13.07 -11.84
C ALA A 162 7.80 -13.30 -13.21
N SER A 163 7.17 -14.16 -14.01
CA SER A 163 7.52 -14.44 -15.40
C SER A 163 6.23 -14.42 -16.22
N PHE A 164 6.32 -14.01 -17.48
CA PHE A 164 5.20 -13.86 -18.42
C PHE A 164 5.58 -14.48 -19.76
#